data_AF-A0A7C6Z1R7-F1
#
_entry.id   AF-A0A7C6Z1R7-F1
#
_cell.length_a   1.000
_cell.length_b   1.000
_cell.length_c   1.000
_cell.angle_alpha   90.00
_cell.angle_beta   90.00
_cell.angle_gamma   90.00
#
_symmetry.space_group_name_H-M   'P 1'
#
loop_
_entity.id
_entity.type
_entity.pdbx_description
1 polymer ?
#
loop_
_entity_poly.entity_id
_entity_poly.type
_entity_poly.pdbx_seq_one_letter_code
_entity_poly.pdbx_strand_id
1 'polypeptide(L)'
;MYKLVKYLKPFAGLIIAVILLLFVQAMCDLALPDYMSNIVNKGIQQGGIINAVPKAVRQTSMDKLVLFMNAGNKVDVLKNYTLINSASRDYDKYISEYPKLAEESVYILNEGIAKSEIDKMNLVIGKALLVVSGIEKAKELNSQNSSNDMGNADILKRLNELNSIGIPKDTDLFEIIPKLPEAQKSQIIKI
;
A
#
# COMPACT_ATOMS: atom_id res chain seq x y z
N MET A 1 -62.30 7.41 1.01
CA MET A 1 -61.25 6.45 0.60
C MET A 1 -60.89 5.38 1.66
N TYR A 2 -61.39 5.46 2.90
CA TYR A 2 -61.12 4.46 3.96
C TYR A 2 -61.61 3.02 3.65
N LYS A 3 -62.56 2.86 2.71
CA LYS A 3 -63.05 1.54 2.27
C LYS A 3 -61.98 0.71 1.56
N LEU A 4 -60.98 1.33 0.91
CA LEU A 4 -59.88 0.62 0.23
C LEU A 4 -58.90 -0.02 1.21
N VAL A 5 -58.68 0.59 2.37
CA VAL A 5 -57.74 0.09 3.40
C VAL A 5 -58.18 -1.30 3.92
N LYS A 6 -59.50 -1.57 3.93
CA LYS A 6 -60.06 -2.88 4.29
C LYS A 6 -59.65 -4.00 3.32
N TYR A 7 -59.46 -3.68 2.04
CA TYR A 7 -59.03 -4.63 1.01
C TYR A 7 -57.50 -4.78 0.94
N LEU A 8 -56.74 -3.82 1.47
CA LEU A 8 -55.27 -3.92 1.61
C LEU A 8 -54.84 -4.79 2.81
N LYS A 9 -55.69 -4.88 3.85
CA LYS A 9 -55.41 -5.62 5.09
C LYS A 9 -54.93 -7.07 4.90
N PRO A 10 -55.52 -7.92 4.02
CA PRO A 10 -55.02 -9.27 3.80
C PRO A 10 -53.66 -9.32 3.09
N PHE A 11 -53.27 -8.25 2.38
CA PHE A 11 -51.99 -8.16 1.66
C PHE A 11 -50.92 -7.34 2.40
N ALA A 12 -51.19 -6.92 3.64
CA ALA A 12 -50.27 -6.09 4.42
C ALA A 12 -48.87 -6.71 4.56
N GLY A 13 -48.79 -8.03 4.72
CA GLY A 13 -47.50 -8.75 4.74
C GLY A 13 -46.71 -8.64 3.44
N LEU A 14 -47.39 -8.76 2.29
CA LEU A 14 -46.75 -8.59 0.97
C LEU A 14 -46.31 -7.14 0.76
N ILE A 15 -47.11 -6.18 1.19
CA ILE A 15 -46.76 -4.75 1.09
C ILE A 15 -45.49 -4.45 1.91
N ILE A 16 -45.40 -4.98 3.14
CA ILE A 16 -44.20 -4.83 3.98
C ILE A 16 -42.99 -5.49 3.31
N ALA A 17 -43.15 -6.69 2.75
CA ALA A 17 -42.07 -7.39 2.04
C ALA A 17 -41.57 -6.60 0.82
N VAL A 18 -42.48 -6.01 0.04
CA VAL A 18 -42.12 -5.13 -1.10
C VAL A 18 -41.35 -3.91 -0.60
N ILE A 19 -41.81 -3.25 0.47
CA ILE A 19 -41.10 -2.11 1.05
C ILE A 19 -39.68 -2.52 1.49
N LEU A 20 -39.52 -3.66 2.17
CA LEU A 20 -38.20 -4.15 2.55
C LEU A 20 -37.30 -4.45 1.34
N LEU A 21 -37.84 -5.09 0.30
CA LEU A 21 -37.10 -5.36 -0.93
C LEU A 21 -36.67 -4.06 -1.64
N LEU A 22 -37.51 -3.02 -1.62
CA LEU A 22 -37.14 -1.70 -2.15
C LEU A 22 -36.02 -1.05 -1.34
N PHE A 23 -35.98 -1.23 -0.01
CA PHE A 23 -34.84 -0.79 0.80
C PHE A 23 -33.56 -1.55 0.45
N VAL A 24 -33.63 -2.87 0.28
CA VAL A 24 -32.48 -3.66 -0.15
C VAL A 24 -31.99 -3.20 -1.52
N GLN A 25 -32.90 -2.99 -2.46
CA GLN A 25 -32.56 -2.46 -3.79
C GLN A 25 -31.85 -1.10 -3.68
N ALA A 26 -32.41 -0.17 -2.91
CA ALA A 26 -31.79 1.15 -2.70
C ALA A 26 -30.39 1.06 -2.06
N MET A 27 -30.18 0.12 -1.13
CA MET A 27 -28.86 -0.12 -0.53
C MET A 27 -27.87 -0.70 -1.53
N CYS A 28 -28.32 -1.61 -2.41
CA CYS A 28 -27.50 -2.14 -3.50
C CYS A 28 -27.09 -1.05 -4.49
N ASP A 29 -28.02 -0.18 -4.88
CA ASP A 29 -27.75 0.93 -5.80
C ASP A 29 -26.77 1.94 -5.18
N LEU A 30 -26.87 2.19 -3.88
CA LEU A 30 -25.95 3.10 -3.17
C LEU A 30 -24.56 2.49 -2.96
N ALA A 31 -24.43 1.16 -2.88
CA ALA A 31 -23.15 0.45 -2.74
C ALA A 31 -22.40 0.26 -4.07
N LEU A 32 -23.09 0.34 -5.21
CA LEU A 32 -22.51 0.11 -6.54
C LEU A 32 -21.37 1.10 -6.87
N PRO A 33 -21.49 2.42 -6.60
CA PRO A 33 -20.39 3.36 -6.75
C PRO A 33 -19.16 3.01 -5.90
N ASP A 34 -19.37 2.53 -4.67
CA ASP A 34 -18.27 2.14 -3.78
C ASP A 34 -17.52 0.92 -4.31
N TYR A 35 -18.23 -0.07 -4.85
CA TYR A 35 -17.59 -1.21 -5.50
C TYR A 35 -16.78 -0.79 -6.72
N MET A 36 -17.33 0.10 -7.56
CA MET A 36 -16.59 0.66 -8.70
C MET A 36 -15.31 1.39 -8.26
N SER A 37 -15.42 2.25 -7.24
CA SER A 37 -14.28 2.96 -6.65
C SER A 37 -13.21 2.00 -6.14
N ASN A 38 -13.61 0.93 -5.44
CA ASN A 38 -12.67 -0.08 -4.94
C ASN A 38 -12.00 -0.87 -6.08
N ILE A 39 -12.73 -1.25 -7.12
CA ILE A 39 -12.17 -1.97 -8.28
C ILE A 39 -11.09 -1.13 -8.96
N VAL A 40 -11.35 0.16 -9.18
CA VAL A 40 -10.38 1.04 -9.85
C VAL A 40 -9.22 1.37 -8.93
N ASN A 41 -9.49 1.87 -7.72
CA ASN A 41 -8.42 2.39 -6.85
C ASN A 41 -7.57 1.28 -6.24
N LYS A 42 -8.20 0.21 -5.71
CA LYS A 42 -7.47 -0.89 -5.06
C LYS A 42 -7.09 -1.99 -6.04
N GLY A 43 -7.91 -2.24 -7.06
CA GLY A 43 -7.65 -3.26 -8.08
C GLY A 43 -6.68 -2.75 -9.14
N ILE A 44 -7.13 -1.87 -10.02
CA ILE A 44 -6.38 -1.46 -11.22
C ILE A 44 -5.19 -0.55 -10.86
N GLN A 45 -5.42 0.55 -10.14
CA GLN A 45 -4.36 1.54 -9.87
C GLN A 45 -3.30 1.01 -8.90
N GLN A 46 -3.72 0.27 -7.86
CA GLN A 46 -2.81 -0.26 -6.82
C GLN A 46 -2.41 -1.72 -7.07
N GLY A 47 -2.80 -2.32 -8.21
CA GLY A 47 -2.43 -3.70 -8.55
C GLY A 47 -2.94 -4.76 -7.57
N GLY A 48 -4.06 -4.51 -6.89
CA GLY A 48 -4.61 -5.39 -5.85
C GLY A 48 -4.05 -5.15 -4.43
N ILE A 49 -3.19 -4.15 -4.24
CA ILE A 49 -2.62 -3.82 -2.93
C ILE A 49 -3.61 -2.94 -2.15
N ILE A 50 -4.35 -3.55 -1.22
CA ILE A 50 -5.37 -2.86 -0.40
C ILE A 50 -4.75 -2.08 0.77
N ASN A 51 -3.58 -2.52 1.25
CA ASN A 51 -2.88 -1.94 2.39
C ASN A 51 -1.38 -1.94 2.10
N ALA A 52 -0.71 -0.82 2.39
CA ALA A 52 0.72 -0.67 2.22
C ALA A 52 1.53 -1.43 3.28
N VAL A 53 0.90 -1.90 4.37
CA VAL A 53 1.54 -2.76 5.38
C VAL A 53 1.65 -4.20 4.84
N PRO A 54 2.84 -4.68 4.44
CA PRO A 54 3.00 -6.05 3.95
C PRO A 54 2.90 -7.06 5.10
N LYS A 55 2.33 -8.23 4.83
CA LYS A 55 2.38 -9.37 5.77
C LYS A 55 3.80 -9.88 5.98
N ALA A 56 4.59 -9.90 4.92
CA ALA A 56 5.98 -10.27 4.95
C ALA A 56 6.78 -9.43 3.94
N VAL A 57 8.01 -9.08 4.31
CA VAL A 57 8.88 -8.19 3.53
C VAL A 57 10.32 -8.59 3.73
N ARG A 58 11.06 -8.64 2.63
CA ARG A 58 12.46 -9.04 2.65
C ARG A 58 13.30 -8.02 3.42
N GLN A 59 14.35 -8.47 4.10
CA GLN A 59 15.20 -7.60 4.90
C GLN A 59 15.74 -6.44 4.06
N THR A 60 16.26 -6.73 2.86
CA THR A 60 16.77 -5.70 1.93
C THR A 60 15.71 -4.66 1.56
N SER A 61 14.47 -5.06 1.33
CA SER A 61 13.36 -4.16 1.02
C SER A 61 12.93 -3.32 2.23
N MET A 62 12.85 -3.93 3.41
CA MET A 62 12.56 -3.20 4.65
C MET A 62 13.65 -2.17 4.96
N ASP A 63 14.92 -2.54 4.76
CA ASP A 63 16.06 -1.65 4.98
C ASP A 63 15.99 -0.41 4.09
N LYS A 64 15.58 -0.56 2.81
CA LYS A 64 15.31 0.59 1.93
C LYS A 64 14.14 1.45 2.43
N LEU A 65 13.04 0.83 2.87
CA LEU A 65 11.86 1.56 3.34
C LEU A 65 12.17 2.42 4.57
N VAL A 66 12.90 1.87 5.54
CA VAL A 66 13.22 2.60 6.78
C VAL A 66 14.17 3.77 6.58
N LEU A 67 14.89 3.87 5.45
CA LEU A 67 15.70 5.04 5.10
C LEU A 67 14.87 6.31 4.93
N PHE A 68 13.61 6.16 4.52
CA PHE A 68 12.69 7.27 4.27
C PHE A 68 11.70 7.48 5.42
N MET A 69 11.97 6.89 6.58
CA MET A 69 11.17 7.07 7.79
C MET A 69 11.94 7.92 8.79
N ASN A 70 11.22 8.71 9.59
CA ASN A 70 11.84 9.37 10.74
C ASN A 70 12.18 8.33 11.83
N ALA A 71 13.02 8.72 12.81
CA ALA A 71 13.48 7.81 13.85
C ALA A 71 12.33 7.17 14.67
N GLY A 72 11.28 7.93 14.99
CA GLY A 72 10.12 7.43 15.73
C GLY A 72 9.31 6.41 14.92
N ASN A 73 8.96 6.78 13.69
CA ASN A 73 8.25 5.94 12.73
C ASN A 73 8.99 4.63 12.45
N LYS A 74 10.33 4.68 12.33
CA LYS A 74 11.16 3.49 12.14
C LYS A 74 11.01 2.52 13.32
N VAL A 75 11.11 3.01 14.55
CA VAL A 75 10.94 2.19 15.76
C VAL A 75 9.50 1.64 15.83
N ASP A 76 8.51 2.48 15.55
CA ASP A 76 7.09 2.11 15.57
C ASP A 76 6.71 1.08 14.51
N VAL A 77 7.34 1.11 13.34
CA VAL A 77 7.14 0.09 12.31
C VAL A 77 7.86 -1.20 12.71
N LEU A 78 9.16 -1.14 13.05
CA LEU A 78 9.97 -2.35 13.29
C LEU A 78 9.53 -3.15 14.53
N LYS A 79 8.96 -2.51 15.56
CA LYS A 79 8.43 -3.24 16.74
C LYS A 79 7.29 -4.21 16.39
N ASN A 80 6.60 -3.96 15.28
CA ASN A 80 5.46 -4.75 14.81
C ASN A 80 5.86 -5.84 13.81
N TYR A 81 7.15 -6.00 13.53
CA TYR A 81 7.68 -7.08 12.70
C TYR A 81 8.68 -7.94 13.47
N THR A 82 8.67 -9.23 13.16
CA THR A 82 9.67 -10.19 13.63
C THR A 82 10.58 -10.59 12.47
N LEU A 83 11.90 -10.46 12.66
CA LEU A 83 12.88 -10.89 11.67
C LEU A 83 13.08 -12.40 11.77
N ILE A 84 12.72 -13.13 10.71
CA ILE A 84 12.93 -14.57 10.59
C ILE A 84 14.12 -14.82 9.66
N ASN A 85 14.98 -15.74 10.07
CA ASN A 85 16.15 -16.23 9.32
C ASN A 85 16.30 -17.75 9.49
N SER A 86 17.31 -18.34 8.84
CA SER A 86 17.60 -19.78 8.88
C SER A 86 17.92 -20.34 10.27
N ALA A 87 18.27 -19.50 11.25
CA ALA A 87 18.52 -19.88 12.63
C ALA A 87 17.30 -19.69 13.54
N SER A 88 16.19 -19.16 13.02
CA SER A 88 15.00 -18.87 13.81
C SER A 88 14.21 -20.14 14.08
N ARG A 89 13.68 -20.27 15.30
CA ARG A 89 12.85 -21.41 15.70
C ARG A 89 11.64 -21.61 14.78
N ASP A 90 11.08 -20.51 14.28
CA ASP A 90 9.89 -20.52 13.43
C ASP A 90 10.22 -20.63 11.92
N TYR A 91 11.48 -20.90 11.55
CA TYR A 91 11.89 -21.00 10.14
C TYR A 91 11.06 -22.02 9.37
N ASP A 92 10.92 -23.23 9.92
CA ASP A 92 10.17 -24.32 9.28
C ASP A 92 8.68 -23.98 9.08
N LYS A 93 8.13 -23.13 9.96
CA LYS A 93 6.74 -22.66 9.86
C LYS A 93 6.56 -21.71 8.66
N TYR A 94 7.54 -20.84 8.40
CA TYR A 94 7.40 -19.75 7.44
C TYR A 94 8.03 -20.02 6.07
N ILE A 95 8.97 -20.96 5.95
CA ILE A 95 9.65 -21.26 4.68
C ILE A 95 8.69 -21.80 3.60
N SER A 96 7.62 -22.50 3.99
CA SER A 96 6.59 -22.99 3.06
C SER A 96 5.73 -21.86 2.48
N GLU A 97 5.43 -20.83 3.27
CA GLU A 97 4.63 -19.68 2.83
C GLU A 97 5.50 -18.61 2.14
N TYR A 98 6.75 -18.48 2.55
CA TYR A 98 7.71 -17.49 2.04
C TYR A 98 9.01 -18.15 1.57
N PRO A 99 9.07 -18.77 0.37
CA PRO A 99 10.24 -19.50 -0.11
C PRO A 99 11.53 -18.68 -0.19
N LYS A 100 11.42 -17.36 -0.39
CA LYS A 100 12.56 -16.44 -0.42
C LYS A 100 13.32 -16.35 0.91
N LEU A 101 12.75 -16.86 2.00
CA LEU A 101 13.41 -17.00 3.30
C LEU A 101 14.64 -17.93 3.24
N ALA A 102 14.75 -18.79 2.22
CA ALA A 102 15.97 -19.57 1.96
C ALA A 102 17.15 -18.71 1.48
N GLU A 103 16.88 -17.57 0.83
CA GLU A 103 17.89 -16.72 0.19
C GLU A 103 18.25 -15.52 1.08
N GLU A 104 17.26 -14.90 1.72
CA GLU A 104 17.47 -13.76 2.60
C GLU A 104 16.48 -13.76 3.78
N SER A 105 16.85 -13.09 4.88
CA SER A 105 15.95 -12.93 6.03
C SER A 105 14.69 -12.16 5.64
N VAL A 106 13.57 -12.48 6.29
CA VAL A 106 12.27 -11.87 6.01
C VAL A 106 11.67 -11.34 7.31
N TYR A 107 11.23 -10.08 7.30
CA TYR A 107 10.40 -9.51 8.34
C TYR A 107 8.95 -9.96 8.15
N ILE A 108 8.35 -10.53 9.19
CA ILE A 108 6.96 -11.00 9.20
C ILE A 108 6.17 -10.14 10.19
N LEU A 109 5.00 -9.67 9.76
CA LEU A 109 4.12 -8.84 10.56
C LEU A 109 3.57 -9.64 11.74
N ASN A 110 3.63 -9.07 12.93
CA ASN A 110 3.13 -9.70 14.15
C ASN A 110 1.60 -9.83 14.12
N GLU A 111 1.09 -10.88 14.76
CA GLU A 111 -0.34 -11.08 14.94
C GLU A 111 -0.89 -10.20 16.08
N GLY A 112 -2.19 -9.89 16.06
CA GLY A 112 -2.86 -9.17 17.15
C GLY A 112 -2.67 -7.64 17.17
N ILE A 113 -2.16 -7.05 16.09
CA ILE A 113 -1.99 -5.59 15.98
C ILE A 113 -3.36 -4.91 15.84
N ALA A 114 -3.58 -3.84 16.61
CA ALA A 114 -4.82 -3.07 16.53
C ALA A 114 -4.98 -2.39 15.16
N LYS A 115 -6.21 -2.32 14.64
CA LYS A 115 -6.49 -1.68 13.34
C LYS A 115 -5.96 -0.24 13.26
N SER A 116 -6.07 0.54 14.34
CA SER A 116 -5.55 1.90 14.41
C SER A 116 -4.03 1.99 14.29
N GLU A 117 -3.30 0.97 14.72
CA GLU A 117 -1.84 0.88 14.54
C GLU A 117 -1.50 0.49 13.11
N ILE A 118 -2.23 -0.46 12.52
CA ILE A 118 -2.09 -0.80 11.10
C ILE A 118 -2.35 0.42 10.22
N ASP A 119 -3.38 1.22 10.52
CA ASP A 119 -3.71 2.42 9.73
C ASP A 119 -2.60 3.50 9.82
N LYS A 120 -1.96 3.65 10.99
CA LYS A 120 -0.78 4.52 11.15
C LYS A 120 0.41 4.01 10.35
N MET A 121 0.71 2.71 10.45
CA MET A 121 1.79 2.08 9.69
C MET A 121 1.54 2.16 8.19
N ASN A 122 0.29 2.02 7.74
CA ASN A 122 -0.10 2.12 6.34
C ASN A 122 0.29 3.49 5.76
N LEU A 123 0.06 4.58 6.49
CA LEU A 123 0.45 5.92 6.05
C LEU A 123 1.98 6.10 5.99
N VAL A 124 2.69 5.60 7.00
CA VAL A 124 4.16 5.69 7.08
C VAL A 124 4.83 4.84 5.99
N ILE A 125 4.46 3.57 5.89
CA ILE A 125 5.02 2.63 4.91
C ILE A 125 4.60 3.03 3.50
N GLY A 126 3.36 3.48 3.30
CA GLY A 126 2.88 3.96 2.01
C GLY A 126 3.70 5.13 1.47
N LYS A 127 4.00 6.14 2.31
CA LYS A 127 4.90 7.24 1.94
C LYS A 127 6.30 6.76 1.58
N ALA A 128 6.90 5.92 2.41
CA ALA A 128 8.22 5.36 2.14
C ALA A 128 8.24 4.54 0.83
N LEU A 129 7.20 3.73 0.59
CA LEU A 129 7.07 2.91 -0.61
C LEU A 129 6.93 3.75 -1.87
N LEU A 130 6.20 4.88 -1.83
CA LEU A 130 6.11 5.82 -2.94
C LEU A 130 7.49 6.39 -3.30
N VAL A 131 8.30 6.74 -2.31
CA VAL A 131 9.66 7.25 -2.54
C VAL A 131 10.57 6.17 -3.11
N VAL A 132 10.58 4.97 -2.50
CA VAL A 132 11.38 3.83 -2.97
C VAL A 132 11.00 3.44 -4.40
N SER A 133 9.70 3.30 -4.68
CA SER A 133 9.18 2.97 -6.01
C SER A 133 9.50 4.05 -7.03
N GLY A 134 9.42 5.33 -6.64
CA GLY A 134 9.82 6.45 -7.48
C GLY A 134 11.30 6.38 -7.88
N ILE A 135 12.19 6.06 -6.93
CA ILE A 135 13.63 5.89 -7.17
C ILE A 135 13.90 4.66 -8.05
N GLU A 136 13.24 3.54 -7.79
CA GLU A 136 13.42 2.31 -8.58
C GLU A 136 12.95 2.50 -10.03
N LYS A 137 11.78 3.13 -10.23
CA LYS A 137 11.26 3.47 -11.55
C LYS A 137 12.15 4.49 -12.27
N ALA A 138 12.73 5.44 -11.54
CA ALA A 138 13.72 6.38 -12.08
C ALA A 138 14.96 5.66 -12.62
N LYS A 139 15.47 4.68 -11.88
CA LYS A 139 16.63 3.87 -12.28
C LYS A 139 16.30 3.05 -13.53
N GLU A 140 15.12 2.43 -13.58
CA GLU A 140 14.66 1.63 -14.73
C GLU A 140 14.50 2.48 -16.01
N LEU A 141 13.86 3.65 -15.91
CA LEU A 141 13.65 4.58 -17.03
C LEU A 141 14.94 5.25 -17.54
N ASN A 142 15.99 5.33 -16.72
CA ASN A 142 17.31 5.79 -17.16
C ASN A 142 18.14 4.67 -17.80
N SER A 143 17.84 3.40 -17.50
CA SER A 143 18.51 2.23 -18.08
C SER A 143 17.92 1.83 -19.44
N GLN A 144 16.63 2.05 -19.65
CA GLN A 144 15.99 1.90 -20.96
C GLN A 144 15.70 3.27 -21.59
N ASN A 145 16.17 3.50 -22.82
CA ASN A 145 15.71 4.59 -23.71
C ASN A 145 14.22 4.39 -24.13
N SER A 146 13.32 4.13 -23.19
CA SER A 146 11.89 3.86 -23.43
C SER A 146 11.09 5.16 -23.37
N SER A 147 11.18 5.92 -24.45
CA SER A 147 10.47 7.17 -24.70
C SER A 147 8.98 7.03 -25.04
N ASN A 148 8.38 5.84 -24.91
CA ASN A 148 7.08 5.54 -25.54
C ASN A 148 5.93 5.26 -24.56
N ASP A 149 6.14 5.37 -23.24
CA ASP A 149 5.05 5.18 -22.28
C ASP A 149 4.41 6.53 -21.90
N MET A 150 3.30 6.86 -22.56
CA MET A 150 2.58 8.13 -22.39
C MET A 150 2.02 8.30 -20.95
N GLY A 151 1.85 7.21 -20.19
CA GLY A 151 1.49 7.26 -18.77
C GLY A 151 2.61 7.73 -17.84
N ASN A 152 3.86 7.76 -18.32
CA ASN A 152 5.04 8.11 -17.53
C ASN A 152 5.70 9.43 -17.96
N ALA A 153 5.10 10.18 -18.90
CA ALA A 153 5.68 11.43 -19.41
C ALA A 153 5.94 12.48 -18.31
N ASP A 154 5.03 12.61 -17.33
CA ASP A 154 5.20 13.52 -16.20
C ASP A 154 6.30 13.06 -15.24
N ILE A 155 6.46 11.74 -15.08
CA ILE A 155 7.54 11.16 -14.27
C ILE A 155 8.88 11.40 -14.97
N LEU A 156 8.96 11.15 -16.28
CA LEU A 156 10.15 11.40 -17.10
C LEU A 156 10.56 12.89 -17.09
N LYS A 157 9.58 13.81 -17.12
CA LYS A 157 9.84 15.25 -17.03
C LYS A 157 10.41 15.64 -15.67
N ARG A 158 9.80 15.17 -14.57
CA ARG A 158 10.33 15.36 -13.21
C ARG A 158 11.71 14.73 -13.03
N LEU A 159 11.97 13.61 -13.68
CA LEU A 159 13.28 12.96 -13.65
C LEU A 159 14.36 13.74 -14.42
N ASN A 160 14.03 14.34 -15.56
CA ASN A 160 14.95 15.26 -16.24
C ASN A 160 15.26 16.51 -15.39
N GLU A 161 14.27 17.01 -14.66
CA GLU A 161 14.45 18.08 -13.67
C GLU A 161 15.35 17.62 -12.50
N LEU A 162 15.21 16.37 -12.03
CA LEU A 162 16.07 15.77 -11.00
C LEU A 162 17.48 15.43 -11.50
N ASN A 163 17.66 15.07 -12.77
CA ASN A 163 18.97 14.86 -13.40
C ASN A 163 19.77 16.18 -13.44
N SER A 164 19.06 17.30 -13.48
CA SER A 164 19.65 18.65 -13.35
C SER A 164 20.14 18.94 -11.92
N ILE A 165 19.79 18.11 -10.92
CA ILE A 165 20.31 18.15 -9.54
C ILE A 165 21.63 17.34 -9.42
N GLY A 166 22.14 16.77 -10.51
CA GLY A 166 23.48 16.18 -10.55
C GLY A 166 23.58 14.77 -9.96
N ILE A 167 22.49 14.00 -9.97
CA ILE A 167 22.50 12.58 -9.60
C ILE A 167 23.14 11.78 -10.74
N PRO A 168 24.33 11.17 -10.59
CA PRO A 168 25.01 10.46 -11.66
C PRO A 168 24.31 9.15 -12.03
N LYS A 169 24.34 8.81 -13.33
CA LYS A 169 23.57 7.76 -14.01
C LYS A 169 23.70 6.34 -13.45
N ASP A 170 24.79 6.01 -12.76
CA ASP A 170 25.08 4.66 -12.23
C ASP A 170 25.07 4.59 -10.70
N THR A 171 24.65 5.65 -10.01
CA THR A 171 24.79 5.70 -8.55
C THR A 171 23.58 5.09 -7.86
N ASP A 172 23.80 4.10 -7.00
CA ASP A 172 22.74 3.56 -6.17
C ASP A 172 22.34 4.60 -5.12
N LEU A 173 21.21 5.26 -5.34
CA LEU A 173 20.65 6.26 -4.43
C LEU A 173 20.43 5.69 -3.03
N PHE A 174 20.15 4.39 -2.90
CA PHE A 174 20.01 3.73 -1.60
C PHE A 174 21.34 3.60 -0.86
N GLU A 175 22.50 3.73 -1.53
CA GLU A 175 23.82 3.73 -0.91
C GLU A 175 24.34 5.14 -0.57
N ILE A 176 23.87 6.17 -1.29
CA ILE A 176 24.26 7.57 -1.04
C ILE A 176 23.43 8.17 0.10
N ILE A 177 22.11 7.92 0.10
CA ILE A 177 21.19 8.54 1.05
C ILE A 177 21.58 8.29 2.52
N PRO A 178 22.02 7.08 2.93
CA PRO A 178 22.52 6.83 4.28
C PRO A 178 23.74 7.70 4.65
N LYS A 179 24.55 8.10 3.66
CA LYS A 179 25.78 8.88 3.83
C LYS A 179 25.55 10.40 3.81
N LEU A 180 24.34 10.87 3.48
CA LEU A 180 24.01 12.30 3.47
C LEU A 180 23.95 12.88 4.90
N PRO A 181 24.26 14.17 5.07
CA PRO A 181 24.03 14.88 6.33
C PRO A 181 22.57 14.82 6.78
N GLU A 182 22.33 14.68 8.09
CA GLU A 182 21.00 14.56 8.70
C GLU A 182 20.03 15.70 8.30
N ALA A 183 20.55 16.90 8.06
CA ALA A 183 19.76 18.04 7.58
C ALA A 183 19.11 17.81 6.21
N GLN A 184 19.81 17.14 5.29
CA GLN A 184 19.30 16.83 3.94
C GLN A 184 18.36 15.60 3.99
N LYS A 185 18.67 14.60 4.81
CA LYS A 185 17.76 13.47 5.06
C LYS A 185 16.40 13.94 5.60
N SER A 186 16.40 14.90 6.52
CA SER A 186 15.16 15.44 7.10
C SER A 186 14.28 16.16 6.06
N GLN A 187 14.87 16.76 5.02
CA GLN A 187 14.09 17.37 3.93
C GLN A 187 13.42 16.31 3.03
N ILE A 188 14.09 15.18 2.79
CA ILE A 188 13.57 14.06 2.00
C ILE A 188 12.45 13.32 2.76
N ILE A 189 12.58 13.17 4.08
CA ILE A 189 11.60 12.48 4.95
C ILE A 189 10.32 13.32 5.17
N LYS A 190 10.34 14.64 4.91
CA LYS A 190 9.19 15.54 5.14
C LYS A 190 8.09 15.46 4.05
N ILE A 191 8.30 14.70 2.99
CA ILE A 191 7.34 14.51 1.89
C ILE A 191 6.20 13.57 2.33
#